data_AF-A0A6N2RCV0-F1
#
_entry.id   AF-A0A6N2RCV0-F1
#
_cell.length_a   1.000
_cell.length_b   1.000
_cell.length_c   1.000
_cell.angle_alpha   90.00
_cell.angle_beta   90.00
_cell.angle_gamma   90.00
#
_symmetry.space_group_name_H-M   'P 1'
#
loop_
_entity.id
_entity.type
_entity.pdbx_description
1 polymer ?
#
loop_
_entity_poly.entity_id
_entity_poly.type
_entity_poly.pdbx_seq_one_letter_code
_entity_poly.pdbx_strand_id
1 'polypeptide(L)'
;MQIIGHKLIECKNFNLIQTVENILNFDNLIFEYNEDFIKNAKDNGKTFSVIARNLNEAILANALKAKFIIIEKNNISIAKEVVKLAEFYLFDSKIAIIIENYEKDLLNAINLKVDAVIYKNIINYII
;
A
#
# COMPACT_ATOMS: atom_id res chain seq x y z
N MET A 1 -10.55 9.24 3.52
CA MET A 1 -9.88 8.02 4.01
C MET A 1 -10.77 6.80 3.78
N GLN A 2 -10.20 5.71 3.26
CA GLN A 2 -10.81 4.41 3.04
C GLN A 2 -10.38 3.44 4.15
N ILE A 3 -11.30 2.62 4.65
CA ILE A 3 -11.04 1.64 5.72
C ILE A 3 -11.16 0.23 5.13
N ILE A 4 -10.10 -0.57 5.19
CA ILE A 4 -10.03 -1.87 4.50
C ILE A 4 -9.65 -2.99 5.47
N GLY A 5 -10.54 -3.95 5.69
CA GLY A 5 -10.33 -5.10 6.61
C GLY A 5 -11.02 -4.99 7.97
N HIS A 6 -11.82 -3.94 8.19
CA HIS A 6 -12.70 -3.85 9.34
C HIS A 6 -13.88 -4.83 9.19
N LYS A 7 -14.26 -5.53 10.27
CA LYS A 7 -15.29 -6.60 10.27
C LYS A 7 -16.68 -6.21 9.71
N LEU A 8 -17.01 -4.92 9.65
CA LEU A 8 -18.29 -4.40 9.16
C LEU A 8 -18.22 -3.89 7.71
N ILE A 9 -17.04 -3.89 7.08
CA ILE A 9 -16.83 -3.34 5.74
C ILE A 9 -16.31 -4.47 4.86
N GLU A 10 -17.09 -4.84 3.84
CA GLU A 10 -16.67 -5.88 2.89
C GLU A 10 -15.43 -5.45 2.11
N CYS A 11 -14.46 -6.35 2.02
CA CYS A 11 -13.24 -6.14 1.24
C CYS A 11 -12.64 -7.46 0.79
N LYS A 12 -11.85 -7.41 -0.28
CA LYS A 12 -10.99 -8.53 -0.68
C LYS A 12 -9.69 -8.52 0.14
N ASN A 13 -9.17 -9.71 0.40
CA ASN A 13 -7.85 -9.87 1.01
C ASN A 13 -6.74 -9.39 0.06
N PHE A 14 -5.62 -9.01 0.66
CA PHE A 14 -4.36 -8.74 -0.03
C PHE A 14 -3.40 -9.91 0.13
N ASN A 15 -2.48 -10.06 -0.81
CA ASN A 15 -1.44 -11.09 -0.76
C ASN A 15 -0.07 -10.40 -0.76
N LEU A 16 0.67 -10.56 0.34
CA LEU A 16 2.05 -10.11 0.44
C LEU A 16 2.93 -11.10 -0.31
N ILE A 17 3.57 -10.63 -1.38
CA ILE A 17 4.35 -11.44 -2.32
C ILE A 17 5.83 -11.33 -1.99
N GLN A 18 6.51 -12.48 -1.93
CA GLN A 18 7.96 -12.56 -1.69
C GLN A 18 8.74 -13.11 -2.88
N THR A 19 8.07 -13.63 -3.91
CA THR A 19 8.70 -14.22 -5.10
C THR A 19 7.96 -13.83 -6.38
N VAL A 20 8.66 -13.82 -7.51
CA VAL A 20 8.08 -13.42 -8.80
C VAL A 20 7.02 -14.44 -9.27
N GLU A 21 7.23 -15.73 -8.99
CA GLU A 21 6.32 -16.81 -9.40
C GLU A 21 4.91 -16.61 -8.82
N ASN A 22 4.82 -16.05 -7.62
CA ASN A 22 3.55 -15.82 -6.93
C ASN A 22 2.72 -14.66 -7.52
N ILE A 23 3.32 -13.78 -8.34
CA ILE A 23 2.61 -12.65 -8.97
C ILE A 23 1.47 -13.12 -9.88
N LEU A 24 1.64 -14.26 -10.56
CA LEU A 24 0.63 -14.79 -11.48
C LEU A 24 -0.55 -15.43 -10.74
N ASN A 25 -0.26 -16.06 -9.60
CA ASN A 25 -1.20 -16.91 -8.88
C ASN A 25 -2.17 -16.12 -7.99
N PHE A 26 -1.83 -14.88 -7.64
CA PHE A 26 -2.59 -14.06 -6.71
C PHE A 26 -3.05 -12.74 -7.34
N ASP A 27 -4.02 -12.10 -6.72
CA ASP A 27 -4.48 -10.75 -7.02
C ASP A 27 -4.33 -9.87 -5.77
N ASN A 28 -4.59 -8.55 -5.89
CA ASN A 28 -4.39 -7.57 -4.80
C ASN A 28 -3.00 -7.70 -4.18
N LEU A 29 -1.98 -7.63 -5.03
CA LEU A 29 -0.60 -7.87 -4.64
C LEU A 29 -0.10 -6.73 -3.74
N ILE A 30 0.65 -7.07 -2.70
CA ILE A 30 1.46 -6.14 -1.92
C ILE A 30 2.90 -6.66 -1.99
N PHE A 31 3.85 -5.77 -2.23
CA PHE A 31 5.28 -6.07 -2.12
C PHE A 31 6.07 -4.80 -1.86
N GLU A 32 7.29 -4.94 -1.35
CA GLU A 32 8.25 -3.84 -1.27
C GLU A 32 8.63 -3.36 -2.66
N TYR A 33 9.02 -2.09 -2.80
CA TYR A 33 9.46 -1.57 -4.09
C TYR A 33 10.55 -2.47 -4.69
N ASN A 34 10.19 -3.09 -5.82
CA ASN A 34 11.04 -4.02 -6.55
C ASN A 34 10.66 -3.94 -8.04
N GLU A 35 11.62 -3.57 -8.88
CA GLU A 35 11.35 -3.30 -10.30
C GLU A 35 10.91 -4.56 -11.05
N ASP A 36 11.47 -5.73 -10.72
CA ASP A 36 11.07 -7.00 -11.33
C ASP A 36 9.63 -7.37 -10.98
N PHE A 37 9.22 -7.13 -9.73
CA PHE A 37 7.86 -7.42 -9.28
C PHE A 37 6.86 -6.48 -9.94
N ILE A 38 7.18 -5.18 -10.00
CA ILE A 38 6.35 -4.18 -10.67
C ILE A 38 6.22 -4.50 -12.15
N LYS A 39 7.33 -4.83 -12.82
CA LYS A 39 7.33 -5.19 -14.24
C LYS A 39 6.46 -6.42 -14.48
N ASN A 40 6.65 -7.49 -13.72
CA ASN A 40 5.84 -8.71 -13.85
C ASN A 40 4.35 -8.45 -13.57
N ALA A 41 4.02 -7.68 -12.53
CA ALA A 41 2.63 -7.34 -12.25
C ALA A 41 1.99 -6.56 -13.41
N LYS A 42 2.71 -5.57 -13.96
CA LYS A 42 2.22 -4.77 -15.09
C LYS A 42 2.07 -5.59 -16.37
N ASP A 43 3.09 -6.37 -16.73
CA ASP A 43 3.10 -7.20 -17.94
C ASP A 43 1.94 -8.22 -17.93
N ASN A 44 1.49 -8.63 -16.75
CA ASN A 44 0.38 -9.57 -16.56
C ASN A 44 -0.94 -8.90 -16.15
N GLY A 45 -1.06 -7.57 -16.24
CA GLY A 45 -2.28 -6.83 -15.93
C GLY A 45 -2.75 -6.94 -14.47
N LYS A 46 -1.85 -7.30 -13.56
CA LYS A 46 -2.14 -7.47 -12.13
C LYS A 46 -2.21 -6.12 -11.43
N THR A 47 -3.21 -5.98 -10.56
CA THR A 47 -3.29 -4.84 -9.63
C THR A 47 -2.35 -5.07 -8.46
N PHE A 48 -1.47 -4.11 -8.20
CA PHE A 48 -0.47 -4.20 -7.14
C PHE A 48 -0.43 -2.93 -6.28
N SER A 49 0.14 -3.06 -5.09
CA SER A 49 0.42 -2.00 -4.14
C SER A 49 1.87 -2.12 -3.71
N VAL A 50 2.52 -0.99 -3.47
CA VAL A 50 3.95 -0.96 -3.17
C VAL A 50 4.15 -0.47 -1.74
N ILE A 51 4.92 -1.21 -0.95
CA ILE A 51 5.48 -0.72 0.30
C ILE A 51 6.69 0.13 -0.06
N ALA A 52 6.61 1.44 0.17
CA ALA A 52 7.65 2.40 -0.15
C ALA A 52 8.41 2.83 1.11
N ARG A 53 9.74 2.86 1.03
CA ARG A 53 10.64 3.19 2.14
C ARG A 53 11.23 4.60 2.06
N ASN A 54 11.04 5.30 0.95
CA ASN A 54 11.49 6.67 0.73
C ASN A 54 10.63 7.41 -0.32
N LEU A 55 10.86 8.71 -0.49
CA LEU A 55 10.10 9.55 -1.43
C LEU A 55 10.26 9.12 -2.89
N ASN A 56 11.45 8.68 -3.30
CA ASN A 56 11.69 8.26 -4.67
C ASN A 56 10.85 7.04 -5.01
N GLU A 57 10.84 6.02 -4.14
CA GLU A 57 9.98 4.83 -4.31
C GLU A 57 8.49 5.19 -4.33
N ALA A 58 8.05 6.14 -3.50
CA ALA A 58 6.65 6.58 -3.50
C ALA A 58 6.25 7.29 -4.80
N ILE A 59 7.08 8.23 -5.28
CA ILE A 59 6.85 8.93 -6.56
C ILE A 59 6.85 7.95 -7.73
N LEU A 60 7.82 7.03 -7.75
CA LEU A 60 7.91 6.00 -8.79
C LEU A 60 6.72 5.04 -8.72
N ALA A 61 6.32 4.59 -7.54
CA ALA A 61 5.13 3.75 -7.37
C ALA A 61 3.86 4.42 -7.90
N ASN A 62 3.69 5.73 -7.68
CA ASN A 62 2.62 6.50 -8.30
C ASN A 62 2.70 6.48 -9.83
N ALA A 63 3.85 6.86 -10.40
CA ALA A 63 4.05 6.87 -11.85
C ALA A 63 3.88 5.49 -12.49
N LEU A 64 4.17 4.41 -11.74
CA LEU A 64 4.01 3.02 -12.16
C LEU A 64 2.60 2.48 -11.94
N LYS A 65 1.66 3.32 -11.47
CA LYS A 65 0.24 3.02 -11.27
C LYS A 65 -0.04 2.01 -10.16
N ALA A 66 0.75 2.04 -9.08
CA ALA A 66 0.40 1.29 -7.87
C ALA A 66 -0.98 1.72 -7.36
N LYS A 67 -1.81 0.78 -6.92
CA LYS A 67 -3.13 1.11 -6.35
C LYS A 67 -3.00 1.83 -5.01
N PHE A 68 -2.13 1.28 -4.15
CA PHE A 68 -1.76 1.89 -2.88
C PHE A 68 -0.25 2.06 -2.80
N ILE A 69 0.19 3.19 -2.27
CA ILE A 69 1.54 3.40 -1.76
C ILE A 69 1.45 3.23 -0.24
N ILE A 70 2.01 2.13 0.25
CA ILE A 70 1.94 1.75 1.65
C ILE A 70 3.21 2.26 2.33
N ILE A 71 3.04 3.07 3.37
CA ILE A 71 4.14 3.50 4.23
C ILE A 71 4.05 2.71 5.55
N GLU A 72 5.19 2.23 6.03
CA GLU A 72 5.22 1.56 7.33
C GLU A 72 4.77 2.51 8.45
N LYS A 73 3.95 2.01 9.37
CA LYS A 73 3.32 2.82 10.43
C LYS A 73 4.33 3.60 11.29
N ASN A 74 5.55 3.10 11.43
CA ASN A 74 6.60 3.72 12.23
C ASN A 74 7.35 4.83 11.47
N ASN A 75 7.16 4.96 10.15
CA ASN A 75 7.86 5.91 9.31
C ASN A 75 7.05 7.21 9.09
N ILE A 76 6.74 7.87 10.20
CA ILE A 76 5.85 9.04 10.28
C ILE A 76 6.32 10.20 9.39
N SER A 77 7.64 10.45 9.33
CA SER A 77 8.20 11.55 8.53
C SER A 77 7.93 11.34 7.05
N ILE A 78 8.19 10.13 6.55
CA ILE A 78 7.98 9.79 5.14
C ILE A 78 6.49 9.80 4.81
N ALA A 79 5.63 9.27 5.68
CA ALA A 79 4.18 9.31 5.46
C ALA A 79 3.67 10.75 5.27
N LYS A 80 4.10 11.69 6.11
CA LYS A 80 3.71 13.11 6.01
C LYS A 80 4.21 13.76 4.72
N GLU A 81 5.44 13.47 4.31
CA GLU A 81 6.00 14.03 3.08
C GLU A 81 5.32 13.44 1.84
N VAL A 82 5.09 12.13 1.81
CA VAL A 82 4.39 11.46 0.70
C VAL A 82 2.95 11.97 0.57
N VAL A 83 2.22 12.17 1.67
CA VAL A 83 0.87 12.77 1.62
C VAL A 83 0.91 14.19 1.03
N LYS A 84 1.87 15.03 1.43
CA LYS A 84 2.02 16.38 0.85
C LYS A 84 2.34 16.33 -0.65
N LEU A 85 3.19 15.40 -1.08
CA LEU A 85 3.51 15.20 -2.49
C LEU A 85 2.28 14.71 -3.26
N ALA A 86 1.50 13.78 -2.68
CA ALA A 86 0.27 13.28 -3.28
C ALA A 86 -0.76 14.38 -3.47
N GLU A 87 -0.93 15.28 -2.48
CA GLU A 87 -1.81 16.45 -2.59
C GLU A 87 -1.31 17.45 -3.65
N PHE A 88 0.00 17.75 -3.67
CA PHE A 88 0.58 18.74 -4.58
C PHE A 88 0.62 18.27 -6.04
N TYR A 89 1.02 17.01 -6.27
CA TYR A 89 1.16 16.43 -7.60
C TYR A 89 -0.07 15.65 -8.07
N LEU A 90 -1.14 15.61 -7.25
CA LEU A 90 -2.39 14.92 -7.55
C LEU A 90 -2.14 13.45 -7.92
N PHE A 91 -1.54 12.70 -6.98
CA PHE A 91 -1.28 11.27 -7.19
C PHE A 91 -2.56 10.51 -7.54
N ASP A 92 -2.46 9.60 -8.51
CA ASP A 92 -3.51 8.63 -8.83
C ASP A 92 -3.56 7.51 -7.78
N SER A 93 -2.39 7.18 -7.22
CA SER A 93 -2.25 6.21 -6.13
C SER A 93 -2.75 6.77 -4.81
N LYS A 94 -3.38 5.91 -3.99
CA LYS A 94 -3.78 6.25 -2.62
C LYS A 94 -2.65 5.99 -1.63
N ILE A 95 -2.42 6.89 -0.69
CA ILE A 95 -1.46 6.69 0.39
C ILE A 95 -2.11 5.88 1.50
N ALA A 96 -1.46 4.79 1.93
CA ALA A 96 -2.00 3.87 2.91
C ALA A 96 -0.99 3.53 4.01
N ILE A 97 -1.50 3.11 5.17
CA ILE A 97 -0.69 2.45 6.22
C ILE A 97 -1.33 1.13 6.63
N ILE A 98 -0.50 0.18 7.07
CA ILE A 98 -0.97 -1.07 7.67
C ILE A 98 -1.15 -0.87 9.17
N ILE A 99 -2.31 -1.27 9.69
CA ILE A 99 -2.69 -1.11 11.10
C ILE A 99 -3.00 -2.45 11.77
N GLU A 100 -2.72 -2.53 13.08
CA GLU A 100 -2.96 -3.71 13.90
C GLU A 100 -3.81 -3.37 15.13
N ASN A 101 -3.51 -2.25 15.81
CA ASN A 101 -4.27 -1.76 16.94
C ASN A 101 -5.35 -0.77 16.47
N TYR A 102 -6.59 -1.21 16.53
CA TYR A 102 -7.75 -0.51 15.94
C TYR A 102 -7.86 0.96 16.36
N GLU A 103 -7.77 1.29 17.64
CA GLU A 103 -8.00 2.68 18.09
C GLU A 103 -6.78 3.57 17.89
N LYS A 104 -5.62 3.14 18.39
CA LYS A 104 -4.40 3.96 18.37
C LYS A 104 -3.87 4.16 16.94
N ASP A 105 -3.82 3.09 16.15
CA ASP A 105 -3.26 3.18 14.80
C ASP A 105 -4.20 3.95 13.86
N LEU A 106 -5.53 3.86 14.05
CA LEU A 106 -6.49 4.63 13.26
C LEU A 106 -6.40 6.13 13.57
N LEU A 107 -6.25 6.51 14.85
CA LEU A 107 -6.05 7.92 15.21
C LEU A 107 -4.75 8.47 14.60
N ASN A 108 -3.68 7.67 14.61
CA ASN A 108 -2.43 8.02 13.93
C ASN A 108 -2.63 8.20 12.42
N ALA A 109 -3.38 7.32 11.76
CA ALA A 109 -3.71 7.44 10.34
C ALA A 109 -4.46 8.75 10.02
N ILE A 110 -5.44 9.11 10.86
CA ILE A 110 -6.19 10.37 10.74
C ILE A 110 -5.26 11.57 10.86
N ASN A 111 -4.35 11.56 11.85
CA ASN A 111 -3.38 12.64 12.05
C ASN A 111 -2.37 12.76 10.90
N LEU A 112 -2.03 11.63 10.27
CA LEU A 112 -1.19 11.58 9.06
C LEU A 112 -1.94 12.00 7.79
N LYS A 113 -3.28 12.06 7.83
CA LYS A 113 -4.15 12.36 6.68
C LYS A 113 -3.96 11.41 5.49
N VAL A 114 -3.69 10.14 5.77
CA VAL A 114 -3.56 9.14 4.71
C VAL A 114 -4.91 8.83 4.05
N ASP A 115 -4.86 8.42 2.79
CA ASP A 115 -6.06 8.08 2.02
C ASP A 115 -6.69 6.77 2.44
N ALA A 116 -5.93 5.85 3.02
CA ALA A 116 -6.44 4.55 3.44
C ALA A 116 -5.72 3.95 4.67
N VAL A 117 -6.44 3.07 5.37
CA VAL A 117 -5.87 2.13 6.33
C VAL A 117 -6.18 0.70 5.89
N ILE A 118 -5.18 -0.17 6.00
CA ILE A 118 -5.28 -1.60 5.68
C ILE A 118 -5.05 -2.37 6.97
N TYR A 119 -6.05 -3.12 7.43
CA TYR A 119 -5.88 -3.96 8.61
C TYR A 119 -5.02 -5.18 8.28
N LYS A 120 -4.08 -5.50 9.16
CA LYS A 120 -3.15 -6.62 8.92
C LYS A 120 -3.83 -7.98 8.80
N ASN A 121 -4.99 -8.17 9.43
CA ASN A 121 -5.75 -9.43 9.41
C ASN A 121 -6.20 -9.87 8.01
N ILE A 122 -6.27 -8.95 7.04
CA ILE A 122 -6.66 -9.27 5.65
C ILE A 122 -5.46 -9.44 4.72
N ILE A 123 -4.24 -9.41 5.26
CA ILE A 123 -3.01 -9.59 4.48
C ILE A 123 -2.54 -11.04 4.67
N ASN A 124 -2.60 -11.81 3.59
CA ASN A 124 -2.04 -13.16 3.55
C ASN A 124 -0.53 -13.09 3.28
N TYR A 125 0.25 -13.88 4.01
CA TYR A 125 1.67 -14.03 3.77
C TYR A 125 1.90 -15.20 2.81
N ILE A 126 2.32 -14.90 1.58
CA ILE A 126 2.65 -15.91 0.59
C ILE A 126 4.16 -16.07 0.60
N ILE A 127 4.61 -17.24 1.06
CA ILE A 127 6.02 -17.67 1.11
C ILE A 127 6.33 -18.47 -0.16
#